data_AF-A0A9D7TU39-F1
#
_entry.id   AF-A0A9D7TU39-F1
#
_cell.length_a   1.000
_cell.length_b   1.000
_cell.length_c   1.000
_cell.angle_alpha   90.00
_cell.angle_beta   90.00
_cell.angle_gamma   90.00
#
_symmetry.space_group_name_H-M   'P 1'
#
loop_
_entity.id
_entity.type
_entity.pdbx_description
1 polymer ?
#
loop_
_entity_poly.entity_id
_entity_poly.type
_entity_poly.pdbx_seq_one_letter_code
_entity_poly.pdbx_strand_id
1 'polypeptide(L)'
;MAEINILLNILTKMKAAHPTSSFINSLYNQYCVQGGLSKKQMEGLLDKAKKTPQIPQGNIATLEALILKKITRERAAPTLKATQPPQKDEETGKLLQEILEKYPQHKRVLFIQSKYNKNEAITVLEIEEVKKFYKMLVK
;
A
#
# COMPACT_ATOMS: atom_id res chain seq x y z
N MET A 1 -24.14 14.43 36.08
CA MET A 1 -25.10 13.81 35.14
C MET A 1 -24.47 12.54 34.64
N ALA A 2 -25.10 11.38 34.81
CA ALA A 2 -24.58 10.14 34.23
C ALA A 2 -24.51 10.35 32.71
N GLU A 3 -23.31 10.34 32.13
CA GLU A 3 -23.18 10.35 30.68
C GLU A 3 -23.92 9.13 30.16
N ILE A 4 -25.11 9.35 29.59
CA ILE A 4 -25.86 8.30 28.92
C ILE A 4 -24.97 7.85 27.77
N ASN A 5 -24.40 6.67 27.92
CA ASN A 5 -23.54 6.08 26.92
C ASN A 5 -24.42 5.58 25.77
N ILE A 6 -24.76 6.49 24.85
CA ILE A 6 -25.67 6.25 23.74
C ILE A 6 -25.15 5.08 22.87
N LEU A 7 -23.84 4.93 22.77
CA LEU A 7 -23.20 3.82 22.06
C LEU A 7 -23.49 2.47 22.70
N LEU A 8 -23.33 2.35 24.03
CA LEU A 8 -23.68 1.14 24.77
C LEU A 8 -25.18 0.83 24.64
N ASN A 9 -26.04 1.84 24.72
CA ASN A 9 -27.48 1.66 24.55
C ASN A 9 -27.85 1.08 23.17
N ILE A 10 -27.26 1.63 22.11
CA ILE A 10 -27.42 1.15 20.73
C ILE A 10 -26.92 -0.29 20.60
N LEU A 11 -25.73 -0.60 21.15
CA LEU A 11 -25.15 -1.94 21.07
C LEU A 11 -26.01 -2.99 21.79
N THR A 12 -26.54 -2.68 22.98
CA THR A 12 -27.44 -3.58 23.72
C THR A 12 -28.73 -3.83 22.94
N LYS A 13 -29.34 -2.78 22.37
CA LYS A 13 -30.54 -2.91 21.53
C LYS A 13 -30.27 -3.72 20.26
N MET A 14 -29.15 -3.47 19.59
CA MET A 14 -28.73 -4.24 18.40
C MET A 14 -28.47 -5.71 18.73
N LYS A 15 -27.88 -6.01 19.89
CA LYS A 15 -27.65 -7.38 20.34
C LYS A 15 -28.97 -8.12 20.61
N ALA A 16 -29.95 -7.43 21.18
CA ALA A 16 -31.29 -7.97 21.38
C ALA A 16 -32.03 -8.21 20.06
N ALA A 17 -31.91 -7.29 19.09
CA ALA A 17 -32.54 -7.40 17.78
C ALA A 17 -31.86 -8.45 16.87
N HIS A 18 -30.54 -8.61 16.96
CA HIS A 18 -29.73 -9.47 16.08
C HIS A 18 -28.76 -10.36 16.88
N PRO A 19 -29.26 -11.30 17.71
CA PRO A 19 -28.42 -12.11 18.59
C PRO A 19 -27.47 -13.06 17.83
N THR A 20 -27.85 -13.47 16.61
CA THR A 20 -27.08 -14.38 15.75
C THR A 20 -25.92 -13.69 15.01
N SER A 21 -25.91 -12.35 14.95
CA SER A 21 -24.88 -11.61 14.22
C SER A 21 -23.58 -11.56 15.00
N SER A 22 -22.59 -12.37 14.60
CA SER A 22 -21.23 -12.37 15.16
C SER A 22 -20.59 -10.97 15.22
N PHE A 23 -20.85 -10.13 14.21
CA PHE A 23 -20.37 -8.74 14.17
C PHE A 23 -20.85 -7.88 15.35
N ILE A 24 -22.13 -7.97 15.72
CA ILE A 24 -22.70 -7.14 16.79
C ILE A 24 -22.21 -7.62 18.15
N ASN A 25 -22.13 -8.94 18.34
CA ASN A 25 -21.53 -9.53 19.53
C ASN A 25 -20.05 -9.14 19.69
N SER A 26 -19.28 -9.14 18.59
CA SER A 26 -17.89 -8.69 18.60
C SER A 26 -17.76 -7.21 18.98
N LEU A 27 -18.60 -6.33 18.43
CA LEU A 27 -18.58 -4.90 18.77
C LEU A 27 -18.97 -4.65 20.22
N TYR A 28 -20.01 -5.34 20.71
CA TYR A 28 -20.43 -5.25 22.10
C TYR A 28 -19.31 -5.66 23.05
N ASN A 29 -18.67 -6.82 22.81
CA ASN A 29 -17.56 -7.30 23.64
C ASN A 29 -16.36 -6.35 23.59
N GLN A 30 -15.99 -5.86 22.41
CA GLN A 30 -14.90 -4.90 22.27
C GLN A 30 -15.20 -3.60 23.03
N TYR A 31 -16.44 -3.12 22.97
CA TYR A 31 -16.86 -1.94 23.71
C TYR A 31 -16.78 -2.15 25.23
N CYS A 32 -17.21 -3.32 25.73
CA CYS A 32 -17.09 -3.66 27.15
C CYS A 32 -15.65 -3.78 27.63
N VAL A 33 -14.75 -4.32 26.81
CA VAL A 33 -13.34 -4.55 27.19
C VAL A 33 -12.49 -3.30 27.03
N GLN A 34 -12.66 -2.55 25.94
CA GLN A 34 -11.79 -1.44 25.56
C GLN A 34 -12.42 -0.05 25.80
N GLY A 35 -13.73 0.03 26.05
CA GLY A 35 -14.46 1.28 26.28
C GLY A 35 -14.68 2.14 25.04
N GLY A 36 -14.19 1.73 23.86
CA GLY A 36 -14.25 2.55 22.64
C GLY A 36 -14.31 1.74 21.35
N LEU A 37 -14.85 2.35 20.30
CA LEU A 37 -14.86 1.82 18.93
C LEU A 37 -14.05 2.72 17.98
N SER A 38 -13.49 2.10 16.94
CA SER A 38 -12.90 2.83 15.81
C SER A 38 -13.98 3.49 14.95
N LYS A 39 -13.60 4.52 14.18
CA LYS A 39 -14.52 5.24 13.28
C LYS A 39 -15.23 4.30 12.30
N LYS A 40 -14.47 3.41 11.66
CA LYS A 40 -15.01 2.40 10.73
C LYS A 40 -16.00 1.43 11.37
N GLN A 41 -15.77 1.08 12.64
CA GLN A 41 -16.70 0.24 13.39
C GLN A 41 -18.00 0.97 13.72
N MET A 42 -17.94 2.27 14.03
CA MET A 42 -19.13 3.10 14.22
C MET A 42 -19.91 3.28 12.91
N GLU A 43 -19.23 3.45 11.77
CA GLU A 43 -19.86 3.47 10.43
C GLU A 43 -20.56 2.15 10.11
N GLY A 44 -19.89 1.00 10.33
CA GLY A 44 -20.52 -0.30 10.15
C GLY A 44 -21.69 -0.56 11.12
N LEU A 45 -21.64 -0.01 12.34
CA LEU A 45 -22.75 -0.04 13.28
C LEU A 45 -23.93 0.82 12.80
N LEU A 46 -23.65 2.01 12.26
CA LEU A 46 -24.65 2.93 11.70
C LEU A 46 -25.43 2.27 10.56
N ASP A 47 -24.73 1.64 9.61
CA ASP A 47 -25.36 0.99 8.46
C ASP A 47 -26.32 -0.13 8.88
N LYS A 48 -25.98 -0.88 9.94
CA LYS A 48 -26.86 -1.91 10.50
C LYS A 48 -27.99 -1.33 11.33
N ALA A 49 -27.73 -0.24 12.06
CA ALA A 49 -28.74 0.46 12.85
C ALA A 49 -29.82 1.08 11.95
N LYS A 50 -29.45 1.69 10.82
CA LYS A 50 -30.39 2.24 9.83
C LYS A 50 -31.34 1.20 9.25
N LYS A 51 -30.90 -0.05 9.13
CA LYS A 51 -31.71 -1.18 8.65
C LYS A 51 -32.61 -1.79 9.73
N THR A 52 -32.44 -1.38 11.00
CA THR A 52 -33.15 -1.97 12.14
C THR A 52 -34.16 -0.96 12.69
N PRO A 53 -35.48 -1.18 12.50
CA PRO A 53 -36.50 -0.20 12.89
C PRO A 53 -36.67 -0.02 14.41
N GLN A 54 -36.10 -0.91 15.23
CA GLN A 54 -36.17 -0.83 16.69
C GLN A 54 -35.29 0.26 17.31
N ILE A 55 -34.44 0.93 16.53
CA ILE A 55 -33.52 1.95 17.04
C ILE A 55 -34.14 3.35 16.85
N PRO A 56 -34.23 4.16 17.93
CA PRO A 56 -34.71 5.53 17.82
C PRO A 56 -33.83 6.38 16.89
N GLN A 57 -34.45 7.18 16.03
CA GLN A 57 -33.76 8.06 15.09
C GLN A 57 -32.77 9.03 15.78
N GLY A 58 -33.09 9.52 16.98
CA GLY A 58 -32.19 10.39 17.76
C GLY A 58 -30.87 9.72 18.16
N ASN A 59 -30.89 8.41 18.41
CA ASN A 59 -29.68 7.64 18.71
C ASN A 59 -28.82 7.47 17.44
N ILE A 60 -29.45 7.28 16.28
CA ILE A 60 -28.77 7.19 14.99
C ILE A 60 -28.09 8.52 14.67
N ALA A 61 -28.80 9.65 14.81
CA ALA A 61 -28.25 10.97 14.58
C ALA A 61 -27.06 11.29 15.51
N THR A 62 -27.13 10.85 16.76
CA THR A 62 -26.01 11.03 17.70
C THR A 62 -24.80 10.18 17.29
N LEU A 63 -25.00 8.96 16.81
CA LEU A 63 -23.93 8.13 16.27
C LEU A 63 -23.26 8.79 15.05
N GLU A 64 -24.04 9.38 14.15
CA GLU A 64 -23.53 10.14 13.00
C GLU A 64 -22.69 11.34 13.45
N ALA A 65 -23.16 12.11 14.44
CA ALA A 65 -22.41 13.24 14.98
C ALA A 65 -21.08 12.81 15.62
N LEU A 66 -21.06 11.67 16.31
CA LEU A 66 -19.83 11.09 16.89
C LEU A 66 -18.84 10.63 15.80
N ILE A 67 -19.33 10.08 14.70
CA ILE A 67 -18.51 9.69 13.54
C ILE A 67 -17.89 10.93 12.88
N LEU A 68 -18.68 11.99 12.70
CA LEU A 68 -18.24 13.25 12.11
C LEU A 68 -17.16 13.94 12.95
N LYS A 69 -17.30 13.90 14.29
CA LYS A 69 -16.32 14.46 15.24
C LYS A 69 -14.97 13.73 15.20
N LYS A 70 -14.93 12.46 14.75
CA LYS A 70 -13.66 11.71 14.64
C LYS A 70 -12.87 12.14 13.40
N ILE A 71 -11.65 12.63 13.65
CA ILE A 71 -10.68 13.00 12.62
C ILE A 71 -10.41 11.80 11.69
N THR A 72 -10.64 11.99 10.39
CA THR A 72 -10.19 11.05 9.36
C THR A 72 -8.71 11.32 9.10
N ARG A 73 -7.83 10.40 9.50
CA ARG A 73 -6.45 10.42 9.02
C ARG A 73 -6.42 9.65 7.71
N GLU A 74 -6.35 10.34 6.59
CA GLU A 74 -6.13 9.70 5.31
C GLU A 74 -4.76 9.03 5.33
N ARG A 75 -4.74 7.74 5.00
CA ARG A 75 -3.49 6.99 4.88
C ARG A 75 -2.79 7.54 3.64
N ALA A 76 -1.57 8.07 3.82
CA ALA A 76 -0.76 8.57 2.71
C ALA A 76 -0.76 7.53 1.58
N ALA A 77 -1.07 7.98 0.37
CA ALA A 77 -1.08 7.11 -0.81
C ALA A 77 0.30 6.43 -0.92
N PRO A 78 0.38 5.14 -1.27
CA PRO A 78 1.65 4.48 -1.50
C PRO A 78 2.37 5.20 -2.65
N THR A 79 3.40 5.99 -2.34
CA THR A 79 4.31 6.57 -3.33
C THR A 79 5.29 5.50 -3.82
N LEU A 80 4.76 4.37 -4.29
CA LEU A 80 5.54 3.45 -5.12
C LEU A 80 5.52 4.01 -6.53
N LYS A 81 6.32 5.06 -6.79
CA LYS A 81 6.69 5.37 -8.17
C LYS A 81 7.43 4.14 -8.67
N ALA A 82 6.80 3.37 -9.55
CA ALA A 82 7.48 2.35 -10.31
C ALA A 82 8.66 3.04 -11.01
N THR A 83 9.89 2.77 -10.55
CA THR A 83 11.09 3.18 -11.25
C THR A 83 10.94 2.62 -12.66
N GLN A 84 10.75 3.51 -13.64
CA GLN A 84 10.75 3.10 -15.04
C GLN A 84 12.04 2.31 -15.26
N PRO A 85 11.98 1.12 -15.88
CA PRO A 85 13.20 0.38 -16.16
C PRO A 85 14.14 1.31 -16.95
N PRO A 86 15.42 1.41 -16.55
CA PRO A 86 16.37 2.29 -17.22
C PRO A 86 16.37 1.98 -18.71
N GLN A 87 16.16 3.01 -19.53
CA GLN A 87 16.17 2.92 -20.98
C GLN A 87 17.54 2.37 -21.40
N LYS A 88 17.56 1.23 -22.08
CA LYS A 88 18.80 0.59 -22.53
C LYS A 88 19.57 1.56 -23.45
N ASP A 89 20.81 1.86 -23.10
CA ASP A 89 21.72 2.58 -24.00
C ASP A 89 22.11 1.67 -25.17
N GLU A 90 21.47 1.86 -26.33
CA GLU A 90 21.74 1.07 -27.54
C GLU A 90 23.19 1.21 -28.03
N GLU A 91 23.79 2.38 -27.85
CA GLU A 91 25.18 2.67 -28.20
C GLU A 91 26.17 1.80 -27.43
N THR A 92 25.93 1.56 -26.14
CA THR A 92 26.78 0.70 -25.32
C THR A 92 26.66 -0.76 -25.76
N GLY A 93 25.45 -1.19 -26.16
CA GLY A 93 25.21 -2.53 -26.70
C GLY A 93 26.03 -2.82 -27.97
N LYS A 94 26.10 -1.87 -28.91
CA LYS A 94 26.88 -2.00 -30.16
C LYS A 94 28.38 -2.14 -29.86
N LEU A 95 28.92 -1.28 -29.00
CA LEU A 95 30.35 -1.31 -28.63
C LEU A 95 30.74 -2.64 -27.96
N LEU A 96 29.90 -3.18 -27.09
CA LEU A 96 30.13 -4.47 -26.44
C LEU A 96 30.18 -5.62 -27.46
N GLN A 97 29.28 -5.61 -28.45
CA GLN A 97 29.22 -6.64 -29.48
C GLN A 97 30.47 -6.61 -30.38
N GLU A 98 30.87 -5.42 -30.85
CA GLU A 98 32.07 -5.28 -31.70
C GLU A 98 33.36 -5.71 -30.98
N ILE A 99 33.49 -5.43 -29.67
CA ILE A 99 34.64 -5.89 -28.88
C ILE A 99 34.64 -7.42 -28.73
N LEU A 100 33.47 -8.03 -28.50
CA LEU A 100 33.37 -9.48 -28.32
C LEU A 100 33.55 -10.27 -29.62
N GLU A 101 33.22 -9.69 -30.77
CA GLU A 101 33.52 -10.29 -32.07
C GLU A 101 35.04 -10.43 -32.30
N LYS A 102 35.83 -9.44 -31.90
CA LYS A 102 37.30 -9.52 -31.98
C LYS A 102 37.92 -10.30 -30.82
N TYR A 103 37.39 -10.16 -29.61
CA TYR A 103 37.93 -10.74 -28.38
C TYR A 103 36.86 -11.42 -27.53
N PRO A 104 36.44 -12.64 -27.90
CA PRO A 104 35.33 -13.33 -27.24
C PRO A 104 35.59 -13.71 -25.77
N GLN A 105 36.86 -13.71 -25.33
CA GLN A 105 37.24 -14.06 -23.95
C GLN A 105 37.49 -12.84 -23.04
N HIS A 106 37.10 -11.62 -23.45
CA HIS A 106 37.36 -10.43 -22.64
C HIS A 106 36.46 -10.38 -21.40
N LYS A 107 36.97 -10.88 -20.26
CA LYS A 107 36.24 -11.08 -18.99
C LYS A 107 35.43 -9.87 -18.54
N ARG A 108 35.98 -8.66 -18.66
CA ARG A 108 35.32 -7.42 -18.22
C ARG A 108 34.15 -7.02 -19.13
N VAL A 109 34.27 -7.26 -20.43
CA VAL A 109 33.23 -6.92 -21.42
C VAL A 109 32.09 -7.94 -21.37
N LEU A 110 32.41 -9.23 -21.17
CA LEU A 110 31.41 -10.27 -20.88
C LEU A 110 30.59 -9.97 -19.62
N PHE A 111 31.25 -9.47 -18.56
CA PHE A 111 30.57 -9.07 -17.33
C PHE A 111 29.57 -7.92 -17.57
N ILE A 112 30.01 -6.88 -18.29
CA ILE A 112 29.16 -5.71 -18.61
C ILE A 112 28.03 -6.10 -19.58
N GLN A 113 28.28 -7.00 -20.54
CA GLN A 113 27.24 -7.54 -21.43
C GLN A 113 26.19 -8.35 -20.66
N SER A 114 26.61 -9.14 -19.66
CA SER A 114 25.67 -9.87 -18.79
C SER A 114 24.77 -8.91 -18.01
N LYS A 115 25.33 -7.81 -17.49
CA LYS A 115 24.55 -6.74 -16.84
C LYS A 115 23.57 -6.05 -17.81
N TYR A 116 24.04 -5.73 -19.03
CA TYR A 116 23.22 -5.14 -20.09
C TYR A 116 22.04 -6.04 -20.47
N ASN A 117 22.28 -7.34 -20.61
CA ASN A 117 21.23 -8.32 -20.93
C ASN A 117 20.18 -8.45 -19.82
N LYS A 118 20.58 -8.28 -18.55
CA LYS A 118 19.71 -8.37 -17.38
C LYS A 118 18.95 -7.07 -17.06
N ASN A 119 19.13 -6.00 -17.84
CA ASN A 119 18.60 -4.66 -17.53
C ASN A 119 19.08 -4.11 -16.18
N GLU A 120 20.27 -4.51 -15.75
CA GLU A 120 20.89 -3.93 -14.57
C GLU A 120 21.44 -2.53 -14.91
N ALA A 121 21.44 -1.62 -13.92
CA ALA A 121 21.99 -0.30 -14.10
C ALA A 121 23.50 -0.39 -14.37
N ILE A 122 23.92 0.07 -15.55
CA ILE A 122 25.33 0.22 -15.90
C ILE A 122 25.79 1.58 -15.41
N THR A 123 26.88 1.58 -14.64
CA THR A 123 27.43 2.83 -14.10
C THR A 123 28.18 3.61 -15.17
N VAL A 124 28.25 4.94 -15.01
CA VAL A 124 28.97 5.82 -15.94
C VAL A 124 30.43 5.40 -16.12
N LEU A 125 31.08 4.92 -15.05
CA LEU A 125 32.44 4.38 -15.08
C LEU A 125 32.56 3.14 -15.98
N GLU A 126 31.59 2.23 -15.92
CA GLU A 126 31.58 1.03 -16.77
C GLU A 126 31.41 1.40 -18.25
N ILE A 127 30.65 2.45 -18.58
CA ILE A 127 30.51 2.96 -19.95
C ILE A 127 31.84 3.54 -20.45
N GLU A 128 32.57 4.28 -19.62
CA GLU A 128 33.90 4.82 -19.96
C GLU A 128 34.94 3.71 -20.17
N GLU A 129 34.90 2.66 -19.34
CA GLU A 129 35.74 1.46 -19.52
C GLU A 129 35.49 0.80 -20.88
N VAL A 130 34.23 0.60 -21.27
CA VAL A 130 33.87 0.02 -22.58
C VAL A 130 34.41 0.88 -23.73
N LYS A 131 34.27 2.21 -23.65
CA LYS A 131 34.83 3.13 -24.65
C LYS A 131 36.35 3.06 -24.74
N LYS A 132 37.05 2.90 -23.60
CA LYS A 132 38.50 2.73 -23.57
C LYS A 132 38.93 1.40 -24.19
N PHE A 133 38.24 0.30 -23.89
CA PHE A 133 38.52 -0.99 -24.50
C PHE A 133 38.26 -0.99 -26.00
N TYR A 134 37.18 -0.34 -26.44
CA TYR A 134 36.89 -0.16 -27.86
C TYR A 134 38.05 0.53 -28.60
N LYS A 135 38.57 1.64 -28.04
CA LYS A 135 39.71 2.38 -28.60
C LYS A 135 41.03 1.62 -28.58
N MET A 136 41.18 0.60 -27.74
CA MET A 136 42.43 -0.15 -27.59
C MET A 136 42.43 -1.47 -28.39
N LEU A 137 41.25 -2.07 -28.58
CA LEU A 137 41.08 -3.42 -29.15
C LEU A 137 40.46 -3.42 -30.54
N VAL A 138 39.69 -2.38 -30.89
CA VAL A 138 38.94 -2.32 -32.17
C VAL A 138 39.49 -1.24 -33.09
N LYS A 139 39.74 -0.04 -32.56
CA LYS A 139 40.30 1.12 -33.26
C LYS A 139 41.81 1.24 -33.06
#